data_AF-A0A4S8KWP0-F1
#
_entry.id   AF-A0A4S8KWP0-F1
#
_cell.length_a   1.000
_cell.length_b   1.000
_cell.length_c   1.000
_cell.angle_alpha   90.00
_cell.angle_beta   90.00
_cell.angle_gamma   90.00
#
_symmetry.space_group_name_H-M   'P 1'
#
loop_
_entity.id
_entity.type
_entity.pdbx_description
1 polymer ?
#
loop_
_entity_poly.entity_id
_entity_poly.type
_entity_poly.pdbx_seq_one_letter_code
_entity_poly.pdbx_strand_id
1 'polypeptide(L)'
;MTHKQTLITSKLRNSEQAPHDVGPDTTPCTDGTRVTIFNEIMDWVQDSDSPNASLGYWMCGMAGTGKSTIAKSLCLRLEEQQLLAGSFFCSRQIPECREYHHIIPTIAYQLAYYSSTFGETLEKVLEEDQNIALKEPSFQIKKLLIQPWEAVKKMGRFEEHVPVIVIDALDEC
;
A
#
# COMPACT_ATOMS: atom_id res chain seq x y z
N MET A 1 -12.89 19.54 2.81
CA MET A 1 -13.02 18.17 2.26
C MET A 1 -13.82 18.28 0.96
N THR A 2 -13.23 17.91 -0.16
CA THR A 2 -13.83 17.99 -1.50
C THR A 2 -14.76 16.77 -1.71
N HIS A 3 -15.88 16.95 -2.43
CA HIS A 3 -16.86 15.90 -2.76
C HIS A 3 -16.22 14.58 -3.23
N LYS A 4 -15.08 14.68 -3.92
CA LYS A 4 -14.29 13.56 -4.44
C LYS A 4 -13.81 12.57 -3.38
N GLN A 5 -13.33 13.07 -2.25
CA GLN A 5 -12.76 12.23 -1.18
C GLN A 5 -13.84 11.43 -0.45
N THR A 6 -15.05 11.98 -0.38
CA THR A 6 -16.23 11.31 0.20
C THR A 6 -16.67 10.10 -0.63
N LEU A 7 -16.55 10.15 -1.96
CA LEU A 7 -16.92 9.03 -2.82
C LEU A 7 -16.00 7.82 -2.61
N ILE A 8 -14.69 8.07 -2.54
CA ILE A 8 -13.68 7.02 -2.37
C ILE A 8 -13.87 6.34 -1.00
N THR A 9 -14.04 7.14 0.05
CA THR A 9 -14.29 6.65 1.42
C THR A 9 -15.58 5.85 1.54
N SER A 10 -16.64 6.22 0.82
CA SER A 10 -17.94 5.54 0.95
C SER A 10 -18.07 4.27 0.10
N LYS A 11 -17.26 4.12 -0.97
CA LYS A 11 -17.39 3.00 -1.92
C LYS A 11 -16.32 1.93 -1.78
N LEU A 12 -15.16 2.28 -1.25
CA LEU A 12 -14.14 1.27 -0.94
C LEU A 12 -14.44 0.68 0.43
N ARG A 13 -14.42 -0.65 0.53
CA ARG A 13 -14.43 -1.35 1.83
C ARG A 13 -13.00 -1.39 2.38
N ASN A 14 -12.38 -0.24 2.62
CA ASN A 14 -11.05 -0.18 3.23
C ASN A 14 -11.12 -0.62 4.69
N SER A 15 -10.00 -1.14 5.21
CA SER A 15 -9.83 -1.34 6.64
C SER A 15 -9.17 -0.12 7.26
N GLU A 16 -9.73 0.35 8.38
CA GLU A 16 -9.15 1.45 9.15
C GLU A 16 -8.06 0.95 10.11
N GLN A 17 -7.98 -0.36 10.36
CA GLN A 17 -7.06 -0.96 11.33
C GLN A 17 -5.84 -1.65 10.70
N ALA A 18 -5.86 -1.87 9.39
CA ALA A 18 -4.75 -2.48 8.64
C ALA A 18 -3.53 -1.58 8.37
N PRO A 19 -3.64 -0.23 8.33
CA PRO A 19 -2.47 0.63 8.19
C PRO A 19 -1.45 0.45 9.32
N HIS A 20 -0.18 0.72 9.01
CA HIS A 20 0.95 0.47 9.90
C HIS A 20 0.91 1.24 11.24
N ASP A 21 0.14 2.33 11.29
CA ASP A 21 0.08 3.32 12.37
C ASP A 21 -1.15 3.18 13.28
N VAL A 22 -2.05 2.21 13.02
CA VAL A 22 -3.32 2.05 13.78
C VAL A 22 -3.38 0.77 14.64
N GLY A 23 -2.53 -0.23 14.36
CA GLY A 23 -2.56 -1.55 15.01
C GLY A 23 -2.05 -1.60 16.47
N PRO A 24 -2.31 -2.69 17.21
CA PRO A 24 -2.03 -2.81 18.65
C PRO A 24 -0.54 -2.89 19.02
N ASP A 25 0.32 -3.18 18.06
CA ASP A 25 1.76 -3.14 18.24
C ASP A 25 2.34 -2.19 17.20
N THR A 26 2.75 -1.00 17.61
CA THR A 26 3.38 -0.01 16.74
C THR A 26 4.89 0.07 16.97
N THR A 27 5.45 -0.87 17.75
CA THR A 27 6.84 -0.79 18.20
C THR A 27 7.78 -1.00 17.01
N PRO A 28 8.58 0.00 16.61
CA PRO A 28 9.58 -0.18 15.57
C PRO A 28 10.80 -0.94 16.10
N CYS A 29 11.72 -1.28 15.20
CA CYS A 29 13.03 -1.79 15.55
C CYS A 29 13.76 -0.78 16.43
N THR A 30 14.54 -1.27 17.39
CA THR A 30 15.47 -0.42 18.14
C THR A 30 16.45 0.27 17.19
N ASP A 31 16.73 1.54 17.43
CA ASP A 31 17.66 2.34 16.64
C ASP A 31 19.03 1.66 16.51
N GLY A 32 19.61 1.76 15.32
CA GLY A 32 20.90 1.13 15.01
C GLY A 32 20.84 -0.39 14.78
N THR A 33 19.66 -1.02 14.89
CA THR A 33 19.50 -2.44 14.53
C THR A 33 18.98 -2.61 13.11
N ARG A 34 19.21 -3.80 12.52
CA ARG A 34 18.74 -4.18 11.16
C ARG A 34 19.14 -3.21 10.03
N VAL A 35 20.15 -2.36 10.27
CA VAL A 35 20.59 -1.28 9.36
C VAL A 35 20.90 -1.82 7.96
N THR A 36 21.61 -2.94 7.85
CA THR A 36 21.94 -3.55 6.57
C THR A 36 20.69 -3.87 5.74
N ILE A 37 19.66 -4.46 6.37
CA ILE A 37 18.40 -4.80 5.69
C ILE A 37 17.71 -3.54 5.19
N PHE A 38 17.65 -2.50 6.02
CA PHE A 38 17.03 -1.25 5.59
C PHE A 38 17.80 -0.60 4.44
N ASN A 39 19.14 -0.59 4.48
CA ASN A 39 19.93 -0.03 3.39
C ASN A 39 19.66 -0.79 2.09
N GLU A 40 19.66 -2.12 2.12
CA GLU A 40 19.34 -2.94 0.94
C GLU A 40 17.94 -2.64 0.37
N ILE A 41 16.94 -2.45 1.23
CA ILE A 41 15.58 -2.11 0.79
C ILE A 41 15.53 -0.69 0.22
N MET A 42 16.20 0.28 0.86
CA MET A 42 16.22 1.67 0.37
C MET A 42 16.99 1.79 -0.95
N ASP A 43 18.08 1.05 -1.11
CA ASP A 43 18.81 0.95 -2.37
C ASP A 43 17.88 0.38 -3.47
N TRP A 44 17.10 -0.65 -3.14
CA TRP A 44 16.09 -1.20 -4.06
C TRP A 44 15.00 -0.17 -4.42
N VAL A 45 14.49 0.61 -3.46
CA VAL A 45 13.50 1.67 -3.72
C VAL A 45 14.07 2.74 -4.65
N GLN A 46 15.35 3.09 -4.51
CA GLN A 46 16.01 4.13 -5.32
C GLN A 46 16.44 3.63 -6.71
N ASP A 47 16.68 2.33 -6.88
CA ASP A 47 17.05 1.73 -8.18
C ASP A 47 15.84 1.51 -9.10
N SER A 48 14.64 2.01 -8.73
CA SER A 48 13.39 1.78 -9.47
C SER A 48 13.39 2.29 -10.93
N ASP A 49 14.31 3.20 -11.26
CA ASP A 49 14.45 3.77 -12.61
C ASP A 49 15.35 2.93 -13.54
N SER A 50 15.98 1.88 -13.01
CA SER A 50 16.80 0.97 -13.80
C SER A 50 15.93 0.11 -14.72
N PRO A 51 16.32 -0.10 -16.00
CA PRO A 51 15.61 -1.00 -16.92
C PRO A 51 15.45 -2.43 -16.41
N ASN A 52 16.24 -2.83 -15.41
CA ASN A 52 16.23 -4.15 -14.78
C ASN A 52 15.79 -4.11 -13.31
N ALA A 53 15.22 -2.99 -12.84
CA ALA A 53 14.77 -2.86 -11.46
C ALA A 53 13.72 -3.95 -11.13
N SER A 54 13.88 -4.61 -9.98
CA SER A 54 12.85 -5.53 -9.49
C SER A 54 11.60 -4.73 -9.10
N LEU A 55 10.43 -5.16 -9.56
CA LEU A 55 9.15 -4.52 -9.21
C LEU A 55 8.65 -4.87 -7.80
N GLY A 56 9.37 -5.71 -7.06
CA GLY A 56 9.03 -6.08 -5.69
C GLY A 56 10.23 -6.55 -4.88
N TYR A 57 10.13 -6.35 -3.57
CA TYR A 57 11.07 -6.88 -2.58
C TYR A 57 10.33 -7.86 -1.67
N TRP A 58 10.85 -9.09 -1.54
CA TRP A 58 10.23 -10.13 -0.72
C TRP A 58 11.11 -10.49 0.47
N MET A 59 10.68 -10.12 1.68
CA MET A 59 11.40 -10.41 2.91
C MET A 59 10.96 -11.75 3.52
N CYS A 60 11.84 -12.76 3.44
CA CYS A 60 11.64 -14.09 4.03
C CYS A 60 12.45 -14.30 5.30
N GLY A 61 11.93 -15.10 6.23
CA GLY A 61 12.66 -15.51 7.43
C GLY A 61 11.80 -16.33 8.38
N MET A 62 12.43 -17.02 9.33
CA MET A 62 11.74 -17.86 10.31
C MET A 62 10.67 -17.08 11.09
N ALA A 63 9.66 -17.79 11.60
CA ALA A 63 8.68 -17.19 12.51
C ALA A 63 9.39 -16.59 13.74
N GLY A 64 8.91 -15.45 14.22
CA GLY A 64 9.47 -14.78 15.40
C GLY A 64 10.79 -14.02 15.18
N THR A 65 11.31 -13.88 13.95
CA THR A 65 12.56 -13.12 13.71
C THR A 65 12.38 -11.60 13.61
N GLY A 66 11.15 -11.10 13.78
CA GLY A 66 10.85 -9.66 13.77
C GLY A 66 10.59 -9.07 12.38
N LYS A 67 10.14 -9.86 11.40
CA LYS A 67 9.82 -9.37 10.03
C LYS A 67 8.77 -8.25 10.05
N SER A 68 7.67 -8.42 10.77
CA SER A 68 6.64 -7.39 10.94
C SER A 68 7.18 -6.11 11.60
N THR A 69 8.11 -6.25 12.56
CA THR A 69 8.79 -5.11 13.18
C THR A 69 9.68 -4.35 12.19
N ILE A 70 10.37 -5.07 11.29
CA ILE A 70 11.14 -4.48 10.19
C ILE A 70 10.19 -3.77 9.22
N ALA A 71 9.07 -4.40 8.83
CA ALA A 71 8.08 -3.80 7.93
C ALA A 71 7.49 -2.50 8.49
N LYS A 72 7.17 -2.45 9.79
CA LYS A 72 6.73 -1.21 10.47
C LYS A 72 7.78 -0.12 10.43
N SER A 73 9.01 -0.46 10.80
CA SER A 73 10.13 0.49 10.79
C SER A 73 10.42 1.01 9.38
N LEU A 74 10.25 0.16 8.36
CA LEU A 74 10.37 0.55 6.97
C LEU A 74 9.27 1.54 6.58
N CYS A 75 8.02 1.30 6.98
CA CYS A 75 6.92 2.23 6.72
C CYS A 75 7.24 3.63 7.27
N LEU A 76 7.71 3.72 8.52
CA LEU A 76 8.09 5.01 9.13
C LEU A 76 9.17 5.74 8.33
N ARG A 77 10.22 5.02 7.89
CA ARG A 77 11.30 5.61 7.07
C ARG A 77 10.82 6.07 5.69
N LEU A 78 9.93 5.29 5.06
CA LEU A 78 9.36 5.63 3.77
C LEU A 78 8.41 6.83 3.89
N GLU A 79 7.67 6.93 5.00
CA GLU A 79 6.78 8.07 5.28
C GLU A 79 7.58 9.36 5.49
N GLU A 80 8.69 9.31 6.25
CA GLU A 80 9.63 10.43 6.40
C GLU A 80 10.17 10.95 5.06
N GLN A 81 10.31 10.07 4.07
CA GLN A 81 10.78 10.39 2.72
C GLN A 81 9.65 10.67 1.72
N GLN A 82 8.39 10.65 2.16
CA GLN A 82 7.20 10.78 1.30
C GLN A 82 7.12 9.73 0.19
N LEU A 83 7.66 8.53 0.43
CA LEU A 83 7.65 7.40 -0.51
C LEU A 83 6.60 6.34 -0.15
N LEU A 84 6.08 6.34 1.08
CA LEU A 84 5.05 5.39 1.50
C LEU A 84 3.69 5.81 0.94
N ALA A 85 3.18 5.05 -0.03
CA ALA A 85 1.89 5.30 -0.66
C ALA A 85 0.75 4.44 -0.09
N GLY A 86 1.08 3.39 0.65
CA GLY A 86 0.11 2.56 1.33
C GLY A 86 0.76 1.45 2.13
N SER A 87 0.01 0.94 3.10
CA SER A 87 0.44 -0.16 3.95
C SER A 87 -0.74 -1.02 4.37
N PHE A 88 -0.58 -2.33 4.37
CA PHE A 88 -1.55 -3.28 4.92
C PHE A 88 -0.85 -4.36 5.75
N PHE A 89 -1.19 -4.42 7.03
CA PHE A 89 -0.68 -5.43 7.96
C PHE A 89 -1.76 -6.45 8.22
N CYS A 90 -1.62 -7.66 7.64
CA CYS A 90 -2.54 -8.76 7.94
C CYS A 90 -2.41 -9.15 9.42
N SER A 91 -3.52 -9.55 10.04
CA SER A 91 -3.52 -10.02 11.42
C SER A 91 -4.72 -10.90 11.72
N ARG A 92 -4.48 -12.10 12.24
CA ARG A 92 -5.55 -13.03 12.66
C ARG A 92 -6.43 -12.48 13.79
N GLN A 93 -5.93 -11.50 14.54
CA GLN A 93 -6.58 -10.93 15.71
C GLN A 93 -7.60 -9.85 15.35
N ILE A 94 -7.44 -9.19 14.19
CA ILE A 94 -8.26 -8.08 13.76
C ILE A 94 -9.13 -8.55 12.58
N PRO A 95 -10.47 -8.57 12.71
CA PRO A 95 -11.35 -9.13 11.68
C PRO A 95 -11.12 -8.58 10.27
N GLU A 96 -10.95 -7.26 10.12
CA GLU A 96 -10.73 -6.65 8.81
C GLU A 96 -9.32 -6.91 8.25
N CYS A 97 -8.34 -7.20 9.11
CA CYS A 97 -6.95 -7.47 8.71
C CYS A 97 -6.70 -8.95 8.39
N ARG A 98 -7.59 -9.87 8.76
CA ARG A 98 -7.49 -11.30 8.38
C ARG A 98 -8.26 -11.64 7.11
N GLU A 99 -8.91 -10.65 6.49
CA GLU A 99 -9.80 -10.84 5.35
C GLU A 99 -9.15 -10.23 4.11
N TYR A 100 -8.57 -11.08 3.24
CA TYR A 100 -7.79 -10.64 2.06
C TYR A 100 -8.53 -9.66 1.12
N HIS A 101 -9.86 -9.67 1.14
CA HIS A 101 -10.68 -8.79 0.32
C HIS A 101 -10.60 -7.31 0.74
N HIS A 102 -10.04 -7.00 1.92
CA HIS A 102 -9.78 -5.63 2.33
C HIS A 102 -8.45 -5.08 1.82
N ILE A 103 -7.51 -5.92 1.36
CA ILE A 103 -6.17 -5.49 0.96
C ILE A 103 -6.27 -4.48 -0.19
N ILE A 104 -6.84 -4.89 -1.34
CA ILE A 104 -6.87 -4.03 -2.54
C ILE A 104 -7.69 -2.75 -2.34
N PRO A 105 -8.90 -2.78 -1.73
CA PRO A 105 -9.64 -1.56 -1.44
C PRO A 105 -8.89 -0.61 -0.50
N THR A 106 -8.19 -1.12 0.52
CA THR A 106 -7.39 -0.29 1.45
C THR A 106 -6.22 0.37 0.74
N ILE A 107 -5.47 -0.38 -0.06
CA ILE A 107 -4.36 0.16 -0.85
C ILE A 107 -4.86 1.20 -1.86
N ALA A 108 -5.98 0.95 -2.56
CA ALA A 108 -6.54 1.92 -3.50
C ALA A 108 -6.99 3.22 -2.79
N TYR A 109 -7.56 3.11 -1.59
CA TYR A 109 -7.93 4.24 -0.76
C TYR A 109 -6.70 5.07 -0.36
N GLN A 110 -5.64 4.43 0.14
CA GLN A 110 -4.40 5.09 0.54
C GLN A 110 -3.70 5.76 -0.65
N LEU A 111 -3.63 5.09 -1.81
CA LEU A 111 -3.06 5.66 -3.04
C LEU A 111 -3.81 6.91 -3.52
N ALA A 112 -5.13 6.95 -3.36
CA ALA A 112 -5.93 8.12 -3.70
C ALA A 112 -5.68 9.32 -2.77
N TYR A 113 -5.25 9.05 -1.53
CA TYR A 113 -4.80 10.08 -0.61
C TYR A 113 -3.37 10.53 -0.93
N TYR A 114 -2.49 9.58 -1.27
CA TYR A 114 -1.09 9.83 -1.62
C TYR A 114 -0.97 10.67 -2.91
N SER A 115 -1.67 10.28 -3.99
CA SER A 115 -1.61 11.00 -5.27
C SER A 115 -2.99 11.48 -5.70
N SER A 116 -3.18 12.80 -5.74
CA SER A 116 -4.46 13.40 -6.15
C SER A 116 -4.84 13.01 -7.58
N THR A 117 -3.87 12.88 -8.48
CA THR A 117 -4.13 12.51 -9.88
C THR A 117 -4.62 11.07 -9.98
N PHE A 118 -4.08 10.15 -9.17
CA PHE A 118 -4.60 8.79 -9.05
C PHE A 118 -6.01 8.79 -8.43
N GLY A 119 -6.23 9.57 -7.38
CA GLY A 119 -7.55 9.69 -6.76
C GLY A 119 -8.64 10.14 -7.75
N GLU A 120 -8.34 11.10 -8.62
CA GLU A 120 -9.26 11.56 -9.66
C GLU A 120 -9.57 10.50 -10.73
N THR A 121 -8.62 9.65 -11.09
CA THR A 121 -8.86 8.57 -12.06
C THR A 121 -9.60 7.40 -11.42
N LEU A 122 -9.31 7.10 -10.15
CA LEU A 122 -10.02 6.10 -9.36
C LEU A 122 -11.49 6.48 -9.16
N GLU A 123 -11.78 7.75 -8.89
CA GLU A 123 -13.15 8.23 -8.71
C GLU A 123 -14.05 7.88 -9.90
N LYS A 124 -13.55 8.13 -11.13
CA LYS A 124 -14.27 7.79 -12.37
C LYS A 124 -14.55 6.29 -12.49
N VAL A 125 -13.60 5.46 -12.09
CA VAL A 125 -13.80 3.99 -12.08
C VAL A 125 -14.92 3.61 -11.09
N LEU A 126 -14.97 4.24 -9.92
CA LEU A 126 -15.99 3.99 -8.90
C LEU A 126 -17.36 4.58 -9.27
N GLU A 127 -17.42 5.58 -10.13
CA GLU A 127 -18.67 6.09 -10.72
C GLU A 127 -19.26 5.09 -11.73
N GLU A 128 -18.41 4.42 -12.52
CA GLU A 128 -18.83 3.44 -13.53
C GLU A 128 -19.33 2.12 -12.94
N ASP A 129 -18.66 1.59 -11.91
CA ASP A 129 -19.08 0.36 -11.22
C ASP A 129 -18.95 0.50 -9.71
N GLN A 130 -20.11 0.65 -9.05
CA GLN A 130 -20.21 0.87 -7.61
C GLN A 130 -19.95 -0.41 -6.80
N ASN A 131 -19.94 -1.57 -7.45
CA ASN A 131 -19.79 -2.87 -6.78
C ASN A 131 -18.38 -3.46 -6.95
N ILE A 132 -17.41 -2.71 -7.48
CA ILE A 132 -16.05 -3.23 -7.73
C ILE A 132 -15.43 -3.79 -6.44
N ALA A 133 -15.64 -3.14 -5.30
CA ALA A 133 -15.11 -3.58 -4.00
C ALA A 133 -15.67 -4.93 -3.51
N LEU A 134 -16.69 -5.48 -4.17
CA LEU A 134 -17.27 -6.80 -3.90
C LEU A 134 -16.81 -7.88 -4.90
N LYS A 135 -16.05 -7.49 -5.92
CA LYS A 135 -15.56 -8.41 -6.96
C LYS A 135 -14.29 -9.14 -6.50
N GLU A 136 -13.93 -10.18 -7.24
CA GLU A 136 -12.70 -10.95 -7.00
C GLU A 136 -11.43 -10.08 -7.04
N PRO A 137 -10.39 -10.42 -6.26
CA PRO A 137 -9.16 -9.61 -6.15
C PRO A 137 -8.48 -9.29 -7.49
N SER A 138 -8.47 -10.23 -8.43
CA SER A 138 -7.87 -10.01 -9.77
C SER A 138 -8.58 -8.91 -10.55
N PHE A 139 -9.90 -8.83 -10.42
CA PHE A 139 -10.69 -7.76 -11.03
C PHE A 139 -10.48 -6.43 -10.30
N GLN A 140 -10.41 -6.46 -8.97
CA GLN A 140 -10.10 -5.28 -8.16
C GLN A 140 -8.72 -4.70 -8.49
N ILE A 141 -7.68 -5.52 -8.60
CA ILE A 141 -6.33 -5.05 -8.99
C ILE A 141 -6.39 -4.33 -10.34
N LYS A 142 -7.03 -4.94 -11.32
CA LYS A 142 -7.14 -4.36 -12.67
C LYS A 142 -7.88 -3.01 -12.64
N LYS A 143 -9.01 -2.96 -11.93
CA LYS A 143 -9.91 -1.80 -11.95
C LYS A 143 -9.48 -0.69 -10.99
N LEU A 144 -9.09 -1.03 -9.77
CA LEU A 144 -8.81 -0.06 -8.71
C LEU A 144 -7.35 0.38 -8.68
N LEU A 145 -6.41 -0.38 -9.25
CA LEU A 145 -4.99 -0.04 -9.24
C LEU A 145 -4.45 0.22 -10.65
N ILE A 146 -4.51 -0.78 -11.53
CA ILE A 146 -3.85 -0.71 -12.85
C ILE A 146 -4.51 0.35 -13.75
N GLN A 147 -5.83 0.28 -13.94
CA GLN A 147 -6.55 1.21 -14.82
C GLN A 147 -6.37 2.68 -14.41
N PRO A 148 -6.49 3.07 -13.13
CA PRO A 148 -6.19 4.42 -12.66
C PRO A 148 -4.75 4.85 -12.96
N TRP A 149 -3.75 4.02 -12.69
CA TRP A 149 -2.34 4.33 -12.97
C TRP A 149 -2.02 4.44 -14.47
N GLU A 150 -2.60 3.59 -15.31
CA GLU A 150 -2.48 3.71 -16.77
C GLU A 150 -3.04 5.05 -17.26
N ALA A 151 -4.15 5.51 -16.68
CA ALA A 151 -4.72 6.81 -17.01
C ALA A 151 -3.80 7.96 -16.58
N VAL A 152 -3.21 7.91 -15.39
CA VAL A 152 -2.21 8.90 -14.91
C VAL A 152 -1.00 8.94 -15.86
N LYS A 153 -0.48 7.77 -16.25
CA LYS A 153 0.64 7.67 -17.19
C LYS A 153 0.33 8.29 -18.55
N LYS A 154 -0.87 8.05 -19.09
CA LYS A 154 -1.32 8.65 -20.36
C LYS A 154 -1.45 10.17 -20.29
N MET A 155 -1.73 10.73 -19.11
CA MET A 155 -1.80 12.18 -18.89
C MET A 155 -0.41 12.84 -18.78
N GLY A 156 0.68 12.06 -18.69
CA GLY A 156 2.02 12.59 -18.47
C GLY A 156 2.21 13.24 -17.10
N ARG A 157 1.41 12.84 -16.11
CA ARG A 157 1.40 13.40 -14.74
C ARG A 157 1.94 12.40 -13.72
N PHE A 158 3.00 11.68 -14.08
CA PHE A 158 3.67 10.79 -13.14
C PHE A 158 4.60 11.59 -12.24
N GLU A 159 4.63 11.28 -10.96
CA GLU A 159 5.58 11.84 -10.01
C GLU A 159 6.99 11.31 -10.31
N GLU A 160 8.03 12.02 -9.85
CA GLU A 160 9.44 11.68 -10.13
C GLU A 160 9.89 10.37 -9.45
N HIS A 161 9.16 9.88 -8.44
CA HIS A 161 9.52 8.69 -7.67
C HIS A 161 8.42 7.64 -7.72
N VAL A 162 8.82 6.36 -7.66
CA VAL A 162 7.88 5.23 -7.65
C VAL A 162 7.29 5.07 -6.24
N PRO A 163 5.96 5.19 -6.07
CA PRO A 163 5.32 5.00 -4.77
C PRO A 163 5.51 3.58 -4.25
N VAL A 164 5.81 3.44 -2.96
CA VAL A 164 6.03 2.14 -2.30
C VAL A 164 4.79 1.71 -1.52
N ILE A 165 4.41 0.45 -1.69
CA ILE A 165 3.35 -0.20 -0.90
C ILE A 165 3.98 -1.31 -0.08
N VAL A 166 3.67 -1.34 1.22
CA VAL A 166 4.14 -2.39 2.14
C VAL A 166 2.98 -3.30 2.53
N ILE A 167 3.13 -4.60 2.31
CA ILE A 167 2.16 -5.61 2.76
C ILE A 167 2.90 -6.58 3.68
N ASP A 168 2.44 -6.71 4.92
CA ASP A 168 3.03 -7.60 5.91
C ASP A 168 2.09 -8.76 6.27
N ALA A 169 2.70 -9.88 6.65
CA ALA A 169 2.03 -11.09 7.16
C ALA A 169 0.90 -11.62 6.24
N LEU A 170 1.08 -11.59 4.92
CA LEU A 170 0.05 -12.01 3.96
C LEU A 170 -0.50 -13.44 4.20
N ASP A 171 0.25 -14.30 4.89
CA ASP A 171 -0.13 -15.64 5.34
C ASP A 171 -1.01 -15.69 6.61
N GLU A 172 -1.28 -14.53 7.21
CA GLU A 172 -2.21 -14.32 8.31
C GLU A 172 -3.58 -13.77 7.87
N CYS A 173 -3.71 -13.51 6.57
CA CYS A 173 -4.96 -13.47 5.83
C CYS A 173 -5.34 -14.90 5.35
#